data_AF-A0A0D0UTP1-F1
#
_entry.id   AF-A0A0D0UTP1-F1
#
_cell.length_a   1.000
_cell.length_b   1.000
_cell.length_c   1.000
_cell.angle_alpha   90.00
_cell.angle_beta   90.00
_cell.angle_gamma   90.00
#
_symmetry.space_group_name_H-M   'P 1'
#
loop_
_entity.id
_entity.type
_entity.pdbx_description
1 polymer ?
#
loop_
_entity_poly.entity_id
_entity_poly.type
_entity_poly.pdbx_seq_one_letter_code
_entity_poly.pdbx_strand_id
1 'polypeptide(L)'
;MDKFLSRPPVPGAHDPAGPLGTRRTGGGFGVLPFVTEPGPAAPATNATWAWSLRRFGRAAVWLLPAYALLYGAVAMASDGGVGNDPYPADGGQLYLVGWVAAVWLGLLALLALTGLLAATRSRRVAATGLLASIAGTVLMLPFAGLAEQAPVFGTTARTLVLVGATCYTAGWFLTGWAVARSGMFSLGDGTMMMIAAPLLGIGGALVGSVQTFGAIFVLVAGIGIGYRSGRLVPAAIARDAASASVATATGPGLGPAGGPASGTGSAGGPLAAG
;
A
#
# COMPACT_ATOMS: atom_id res chain seq x y z
N MET A 1 35.96 4.69 -41.67
CA MET A 1 34.68 3.98 -41.52
C MET A 1 33.90 4.72 -40.42
N ASP A 2 33.55 6.00 -40.63
CA ASP A 2 33.23 6.92 -39.52
C ASP A 2 32.07 7.89 -39.82
N LYS A 3 30.98 7.41 -40.45
CA LYS A 3 29.85 8.28 -40.84
C LYS A 3 28.44 7.83 -40.45
N PHE A 4 28.27 6.82 -39.59
CA PHE A 4 26.93 6.24 -39.34
C PHE A 4 26.27 6.50 -37.98
N LEU A 5 26.85 7.29 -37.08
CA LEU A 5 26.27 7.49 -35.73
C LEU A 5 26.14 8.93 -35.25
N SER A 6 26.10 9.92 -36.14
CA SER A 6 25.68 11.28 -35.78
C SER A 6 24.22 11.48 -36.18
N ARG A 7 23.29 11.32 -35.22
CA ARG A 7 21.89 11.72 -35.43
C ARG A 7 21.82 13.25 -35.37
N PRO A 8 21.07 13.91 -36.27
CA PRO A 8 20.86 15.35 -36.16
C PRO A 8 20.18 15.67 -34.82
N PRO A 9 20.56 16.76 -34.15
CA PRO A 9 19.89 17.22 -32.95
C PRO A 9 18.42 17.51 -33.29
N VAL A 10 17.52 16.80 -32.63
CA VAL A 10 16.07 17.00 -32.77
C VAL A 10 15.72 18.34 -32.14
N PRO A 11 15.22 19.33 -32.91
CA PRO A 11 14.73 20.57 -32.35
C PRO A 11 13.57 20.28 -31.37
N GLY A 12 13.74 20.64 -30.10
CA GLY A 12 12.77 20.39 -29.03
C GLY A 12 13.23 19.43 -27.91
N ALA A 13 14.41 18.81 -28.02
CA ALA A 13 14.99 18.03 -26.92
C ALA A 13 15.78 18.95 -25.96
N HIS A 14 15.14 19.33 -24.85
CA HIS A 14 15.72 20.10 -23.75
C HIS A 14 16.31 21.47 -24.10
N ASP A 15 15.43 22.42 -24.44
CA ASP A 15 15.73 23.84 -24.26
C ASP A 15 15.41 24.26 -22.80
N PRO A 16 16.42 24.64 -21.98
CA PRO A 16 16.17 25.11 -20.62
C PRO A 16 15.43 26.47 -20.58
N ALA A 17 15.41 27.22 -21.68
CA ALA A 17 14.79 28.53 -21.81
C ALA A 17 13.36 28.50 -22.41
N GLY A 18 12.86 27.33 -22.83
CA GLY A 18 11.54 27.20 -23.44
C GLY A 18 10.36 27.39 -22.46
N PRO A 19 9.22 27.95 -22.90
CA PRO A 19 8.01 28.10 -22.08
C PRO A 19 7.59 26.78 -21.44
N LEU A 20 7.24 26.82 -20.15
CA LEU A 20 7.01 25.63 -19.31
C LEU A 20 5.96 24.63 -19.84
N GLY A 21 5.14 25.01 -20.83
CA GLY A 21 4.09 24.17 -21.43
C GLY A 21 4.53 23.20 -22.54
N THR A 22 5.75 23.31 -23.10
CA THR A 22 6.22 22.43 -24.19
C THR A 22 7.08 21.26 -23.71
N ARG A 23 7.38 21.18 -22.41
CA ARG A 23 8.13 20.07 -21.81
C ARG A 23 7.26 18.81 -21.78
N ARG A 24 7.37 17.97 -22.81
CA ARG A 24 6.87 16.58 -22.75
C ARG A 24 7.66 15.80 -21.69
N THR A 25 7.19 15.84 -20.45
CA THR A 25 7.60 14.86 -19.44
C THR A 25 7.09 13.49 -19.90
N GLY A 26 8.02 12.55 -20.15
CA GLY A 26 7.76 11.16 -20.58
C GLY A 26 7.05 10.27 -19.55
N GLY A 27 6.18 10.85 -18.72
CA GLY A 27 5.20 10.15 -17.90
C GLY A 27 3.92 10.96 -17.97
N GLY A 28 2.80 10.31 -18.30
CA GLY A 28 1.49 10.93 -18.55
C GLY A 28 0.82 11.64 -17.37
N PHE A 29 1.60 12.27 -16.49
CA PHE A 29 1.16 13.08 -15.37
C PHE A 29 1.26 14.59 -15.65
N GLY A 30 1.89 15.01 -16.75
CA GLY A 30 2.10 16.43 -17.06
C GLY A 30 0.89 17.19 -17.67
N VAL A 31 -0.22 16.49 -17.99
CA VAL A 31 -1.36 17.08 -18.74
C VAL A 31 -2.69 16.95 -17.99
N LEU A 32 -2.71 16.31 -16.80
CA LEU A 32 -3.90 16.38 -15.98
C LEU A 32 -3.81 17.65 -15.14
N PRO A 33 -4.76 18.61 -15.25
CA PRO A 33 -4.87 19.67 -14.27
C PRO A 33 -4.95 18.96 -12.92
N PHE A 34 -4.03 19.30 -12.00
CA PHE A 34 -4.16 18.88 -10.62
C PHE A 34 -5.53 19.37 -10.18
N VAL A 35 -6.49 18.46 -10.14
CA VAL A 35 -7.85 18.74 -9.67
C VAL A 35 -7.65 19.36 -8.30
N THR A 36 -8.02 20.64 -8.21
CA THR A 36 -8.01 21.41 -6.98
C THR A 36 -8.73 20.59 -5.92
N GLU A 37 -8.13 20.52 -4.73
CA GLU A 37 -8.60 19.72 -3.62
C GLU A 37 -10.09 20.03 -3.36
N PRO A 38 -11.01 19.05 -3.51
CA PRO A 38 -12.41 19.28 -3.20
C PRO A 38 -12.51 19.63 -1.73
N GLY A 39 -13.11 20.77 -1.40
CA GLY A 39 -13.31 21.18 -0.03
C GLY A 39 -14.08 20.11 0.78
N PRO A 40 -13.91 20.04 2.11
CA PRO A 40 -14.42 18.96 2.96
C PRO A 40 -15.95 18.75 2.93
N ALA A 41 -16.70 19.65 2.30
CA ALA A 41 -18.15 19.58 2.13
C ALA A 41 -18.61 19.20 0.70
N ALA A 42 -17.70 18.85 -0.22
CA ALA A 42 -18.08 18.47 -1.58
C ALA A 42 -18.71 17.06 -1.63
N PRO A 43 -19.73 16.82 -2.48
CA PRO A 43 -20.32 15.49 -2.66
C PRO A 43 -19.25 14.46 -3.04
N ALA A 44 -19.42 13.21 -2.58
CA ALA A 44 -18.54 12.11 -2.97
C ALA A 44 -18.67 11.86 -4.49
N THR A 45 -17.64 12.26 -5.25
CA THR A 45 -17.54 12.05 -6.69
C THR A 45 -16.47 10.99 -6.97
N ASN A 46 -16.45 10.44 -8.19
CA ASN A 46 -15.37 9.54 -8.63
C ASN A 46 -13.98 10.19 -8.49
N ALA A 47 -13.91 11.52 -8.57
CA ALA A 47 -12.68 12.30 -8.39
C ALA A 47 -12.23 12.35 -6.92
N THR A 48 -13.14 12.61 -5.97
CA THR A 48 -12.82 12.60 -4.52
C THR A 48 -12.41 11.20 -4.06
N TRP A 49 -13.05 10.15 -4.58
CA TRP A 49 -12.71 8.75 -4.30
C TRP A 49 -11.34 8.35 -4.86
N ALA A 50 -11.04 8.75 -6.10
CA ALA A 50 -9.72 8.50 -6.69
C ALA A 50 -8.61 9.23 -5.93
N TRP A 51 -8.91 10.40 -5.36
CA TRP A 51 -7.98 11.18 -4.56
C TRP A 51 -7.74 10.57 -3.17
N SER A 52 -8.80 10.14 -2.47
CA SER A 52 -8.68 9.47 -1.16
C SER A 52 -7.91 8.15 -1.27
N LEU A 53 -8.16 7.35 -2.32
CA LEU A 53 -7.41 6.12 -2.62
C LEU A 53 -5.91 6.38 -2.84
N ARG A 54 -5.54 7.49 -3.49
CA ARG A 54 -4.12 7.85 -3.70
C ARG A 54 -3.46 8.31 -2.41
N ARG A 55 -4.16 9.06 -1.57
CA ARG A 55 -3.66 9.50 -0.26
C ARG A 55 -3.48 8.30 0.69
N PHE A 56 -4.48 7.43 0.76
CA PHE A 56 -4.40 6.19 1.52
C PHE A 56 -3.29 5.29 0.98
N GLY A 57 -3.22 5.09 -0.33
CA GLY A 57 -2.18 4.29 -0.98
C GLY A 57 -0.77 4.77 -0.64
N ARG A 58 -0.51 6.09 -0.59
CA ARG A 58 0.82 6.63 -0.24
C ARG A 58 1.20 6.40 1.21
N ALA A 59 0.26 6.56 2.15
CA ALA A 59 0.49 6.22 3.55
C ALA A 59 0.69 4.71 3.73
N ALA A 60 -0.11 3.92 3.03
CA ALA A 60 -0.12 2.48 3.11
C ALA A 60 1.05 1.81 2.36
N VAL A 61 1.83 2.53 1.53
CA VAL A 61 3.10 2.01 0.99
C VAL A 61 4.12 1.76 2.10
N TRP A 62 4.03 2.49 3.22
CA TRP A 62 4.88 2.20 4.39
C TRP A 62 4.57 0.86 5.06
N LEU A 63 3.45 0.22 4.69
CA LEU A 63 3.18 -1.16 5.08
C LEU A 63 4.18 -2.14 4.45
N LEU A 64 4.79 -1.83 3.31
CA LEU A 64 5.80 -2.72 2.70
C LEU A 64 7.05 -2.87 3.55
N PRO A 65 7.71 -1.77 3.97
CA PRO A 65 8.81 -1.84 4.93
C PRO A 65 8.40 -2.47 6.26
N ALA A 66 7.24 -2.08 6.81
CA ALA A 66 6.75 -2.65 8.06
C ALA A 66 6.52 -4.17 7.95
N TYR A 67 6.00 -4.63 6.81
CA TYR A 67 5.80 -6.05 6.51
C TYR A 67 7.13 -6.77 6.48
N ALA A 68 8.10 -6.22 5.75
CA ALA A 68 9.41 -6.84 5.63
C ALA A 68 10.15 -6.93 6.96
N LEU A 69 10.06 -5.90 7.80
CA LEU A 69 10.66 -5.91 9.13
C LEU A 69 9.97 -6.94 10.04
N LEU A 70 8.63 -6.95 10.07
CA LEU A 70 7.89 -7.89 10.89
C LEU A 70 8.11 -9.34 10.42
N TYR A 71 8.00 -9.60 9.11
CA TYR A 71 8.20 -10.92 8.53
C TYR A 71 9.64 -11.40 8.72
N GLY A 72 10.63 -10.52 8.54
CA GLY A 72 12.04 -10.84 8.79
C GLY A 72 12.32 -11.12 10.27
N ALA A 73 11.75 -10.35 11.20
CA ALA A 73 11.89 -10.59 12.64
C ALA A 73 11.25 -11.91 13.06
N VAL A 74 10.07 -12.23 12.50
CA VAL A 74 9.37 -13.49 12.73
C VAL A 74 10.16 -14.68 12.19
N ALA A 75 10.74 -14.56 10.99
CA ALA A 75 11.60 -15.59 10.39
C ALA A 75 12.91 -15.80 11.19
N MET A 76 13.53 -14.72 11.68
CA MET A 76 14.72 -14.84 12.55
C MET A 76 14.37 -15.46 13.91
N ALA A 77 13.18 -15.17 14.44
CA ALA A 77 12.71 -15.77 15.70
C ALA A 77 12.39 -17.26 15.53
N SER A 78 11.98 -17.71 14.34
CA SER A 78 11.83 -19.15 14.05
C SER A 78 13.16 -19.88 13.87
N ASP A 79 14.24 -19.21 13.47
CA ASP A 79 15.57 -19.82 13.25
C ASP A 79 16.31 -20.19 14.56
N GLY A 80 15.66 -20.15 15.73
CA GLY A 80 16.19 -20.49 17.06
C GLY A 80 16.69 -21.94 17.27
N GLY A 81 16.78 -22.72 16.20
CA GLY A 81 17.39 -24.05 16.12
C GLY A 81 17.47 -24.47 14.66
N VAL A 82 18.61 -25.01 14.24
CA VAL A 82 18.78 -25.60 12.89
C VAL A 82 17.75 -26.73 12.74
N GLY A 83 16.65 -26.47 12.01
CA GLY A 83 15.61 -27.47 11.73
C GLY A 83 14.17 -27.11 12.11
N ASN A 84 13.84 -25.85 12.41
CA ASN A 84 12.46 -25.45 12.69
C ASN A 84 11.60 -25.43 11.40
N ASP A 85 10.32 -25.81 11.50
CA ASP A 85 9.46 -25.94 10.33
C ASP A 85 9.25 -24.60 9.60
N PRO A 86 9.44 -24.55 8.25
CA PRO A 86 9.29 -23.31 7.48
C PRO A 86 7.87 -22.72 7.54
N TYR A 87 6.90 -23.55 7.90
CA TYR A 87 5.52 -23.19 8.13
C TYR A 87 5.23 -23.27 9.63
N PRO A 88 4.44 -22.36 10.24
CA PRO A 88 4.10 -22.42 11.66
C PRO A 88 3.22 -23.64 11.98
N ALA A 89 3.83 -24.82 12.08
CA ALA A 89 3.19 -26.09 12.44
C ALA A 89 3.40 -26.43 13.93
N ASP A 90 4.51 -25.96 14.53
CA ASP A 90 4.96 -26.38 15.87
C ASP A 90 4.32 -25.64 17.07
N GLY A 91 3.15 -25.02 16.91
CA GLY A 91 2.34 -24.55 18.05
C GLY A 91 2.89 -23.35 18.85
N GLY A 92 4.00 -22.74 18.44
CA GLY A 92 4.50 -21.50 19.03
C GLY A 92 3.53 -20.33 18.83
N GLN A 93 2.72 -20.00 19.84
CA GLN A 93 1.66 -18.98 19.73
C GLN A 93 2.18 -17.61 19.28
N LEU A 94 3.36 -17.20 19.76
CA LEU A 94 3.98 -15.93 19.35
C LEU A 94 4.44 -15.94 17.88
N TYR A 95 5.01 -17.06 17.41
CA TYR A 95 5.41 -17.23 16.02
C TYR A 95 4.20 -17.23 15.08
N LEU A 96 3.14 -17.97 15.44
CA LEU A 96 1.88 -18.00 14.69
C LEU A 96 1.25 -16.61 14.58
N VAL A 97 1.10 -15.90 15.72
CA VAL A 97 0.53 -14.55 15.73
C VAL A 97 1.39 -13.58 14.92
N GLY A 98 2.72 -13.65 15.05
CA GLY A 98 3.64 -12.84 14.27
C GLY A 98 3.54 -13.10 12.77
N TRP A 99 3.48 -14.37 12.36
CA TRP A 99 3.33 -14.78 10.97
C TRP A 99 2.00 -14.33 10.38
N VAL A 100 0.88 -14.57 11.10
CA VAL A 100 -0.45 -14.12 10.67
C VAL A 100 -0.50 -12.60 10.54
N ALA A 101 0.03 -11.86 11.52
CA ALA A 101 0.11 -10.41 11.48
C ALA A 101 0.93 -9.93 10.26
N ALA A 102 2.06 -10.58 9.97
CA ALA A 102 2.87 -10.27 8.81
C ALA A 102 2.13 -10.55 7.49
N VAL A 103 1.48 -11.70 7.34
CA VAL A 103 0.69 -12.02 6.13
C VAL A 103 -0.41 -10.97 5.89
N TRP A 104 -1.14 -10.58 6.94
CA TRP A 104 -2.14 -9.52 6.86
C TRP A 104 -1.55 -8.18 6.43
N LEU A 105 -0.40 -7.82 7.00
CA LEU A 105 0.27 -6.57 6.67
C LEU A 105 0.78 -6.57 5.22
N GLY A 106 1.24 -7.73 4.74
CA GLY A 106 1.57 -7.97 3.33
C GLY A 106 0.37 -7.81 2.40
N LEU A 107 -0.79 -8.38 2.74
CA LEU A 107 -2.03 -8.19 1.97
C LEU A 107 -2.48 -6.73 1.92
N LEU A 108 -2.40 -6.01 3.04
CA LEU A 108 -2.71 -4.58 3.08
C LEU A 108 -1.74 -3.76 2.21
N ALA A 109 -0.46 -4.12 2.21
CA ALA A 109 0.54 -3.55 1.31
C ALA A 109 0.20 -3.79 -0.18
N LEU A 110 -0.18 -5.01 -0.56
CA LEU A 110 -0.60 -5.34 -1.92
C LEU A 110 -1.89 -4.59 -2.32
N LEU A 111 -2.84 -4.46 -1.40
CA LEU A 111 -4.05 -3.67 -1.60
C LEU A 111 -3.71 -2.19 -1.87
N ALA A 112 -2.80 -1.62 -1.07
CA ALA A 112 -2.34 -0.24 -1.24
C ALA A 112 -1.65 -0.02 -2.59
N LEU A 113 -0.74 -0.92 -2.98
CA LEU A 113 -0.10 -0.91 -4.30
C LEU A 113 -1.13 -1.02 -5.42
N THR A 114 -2.12 -1.89 -5.28
CA THR A 114 -3.19 -2.06 -6.26
C THR A 114 -4.01 -0.77 -6.41
N GLY A 115 -4.33 -0.11 -5.29
CA GLY A 115 -4.98 1.21 -5.29
C GLY A 115 -4.17 2.28 -6.00
N LEU A 116 -2.85 2.33 -5.78
CA LEU A 116 -1.94 3.26 -6.48
C LEU A 116 -1.87 2.97 -7.99
N LEU A 117 -1.88 1.69 -8.35
CA LEU A 117 -1.79 1.23 -9.74
C LEU A 117 -3.14 1.28 -10.47
N ALA A 118 -4.25 1.57 -9.79
CA ALA A 118 -5.60 1.57 -10.36
C ALA A 118 -5.75 2.51 -11.58
N ALA A 119 -5.04 3.64 -11.58
CA ALA A 119 -5.05 4.62 -12.67
C ALA A 119 -4.03 4.33 -13.79
N THR A 120 -3.25 3.26 -13.68
CA THR A 120 -2.17 2.93 -14.64
C THR A 120 -2.61 1.89 -15.67
N ARG A 121 -1.79 1.73 -16.71
CA ARG A 121 -1.91 0.64 -17.70
C ARG A 121 -1.79 -0.76 -17.08
N SER A 122 -1.18 -0.91 -15.91
CA SER A 122 -0.97 -2.20 -15.23
C SER A 122 -2.05 -2.57 -14.21
N ARG A 123 -3.16 -1.81 -14.13
CA ARG A 123 -4.26 -2.05 -13.16
C ARG A 123 -4.78 -3.48 -13.12
N ARG A 124 -4.94 -4.12 -14.30
CA ARG A 124 -5.46 -5.49 -14.40
C ARG A 124 -4.48 -6.48 -13.77
N VAL A 125 -3.18 -6.28 -14.01
CA VAL A 125 -2.15 -7.18 -13.49
C VAL A 125 -1.98 -7.03 -11.98
N ALA A 126 -2.08 -5.80 -11.47
CA ALA A 126 -2.09 -5.54 -10.03
C ALA A 126 -3.29 -6.21 -9.34
N ALA A 127 -4.49 -6.08 -9.92
CA ALA A 127 -5.69 -6.72 -9.40
C ALA A 127 -5.60 -8.26 -9.42
N THR A 128 -5.09 -8.85 -10.52
CA THR A 128 -4.85 -10.31 -10.57
C THR A 128 -3.81 -10.75 -9.55
N GLY A 129 -2.77 -9.94 -9.31
CA GLY A 129 -1.77 -10.20 -8.29
C GLY A 129 -2.38 -10.24 -6.89
N LEU A 130 -3.18 -9.22 -6.54
CA LEU A 130 -3.91 -9.17 -5.27
C LEU A 130 -4.84 -10.36 -5.08
N LEU A 131 -5.64 -10.71 -6.09
CA LEU A 131 -6.57 -11.85 -6.02
C LEU A 131 -5.83 -13.18 -5.86
N ALA A 132 -4.71 -13.37 -6.58
CA ALA A 132 -3.88 -14.56 -6.43
C ALA A 132 -3.24 -14.65 -5.03
N SER A 133 -2.78 -13.53 -4.47
CA SER A 133 -2.27 -13.49 -3.09
C SER A 133 -3.37 -13.81 -2.07
N ILE A 134 -4.57 -13.26 -2.22
CA ILE A 134 -5.72 -13.57 -1.34
C ILE A 134 -6.05 -15.06 -1.42
N ALA A 135 -6.19 -15.61 -2.62
CA ALA A 135 -6.45 -17.03 -2.82
C ALA A 135 -5.36 -17.90 -2.16
N GLY A 136 -4.09 -17.53 -2.34
CA GLY A 136 -2.97 -18.19 -1.68
C GLY A 136 -3.07 -18.17 -0.16
N THR A 137 -3.33 -17.00 0.43
CA THR A 137 -3.47 -16.87 1.89
C THR A 137 -4.66 -17.66 2.43
N VAL A 138 -5.81 -17.64 1.76
CA VAL A 138 -7.01 -18.39 2.18
C VAL A 138 -6.77 -19.90 2.14
N LEU A 139 -5.96 -20.38 1.20
CA LEU A 139 -5.58 -21.79 1.12
C LEU A 139 -4.58 -22.21 2.20
N MET A 140 -3.70 -21.31 2.63
CA MET A 140 -2.69 -21.62 3.65
C MET A 140 -3.25 -21.46 5.08
N LEU A 141 -3.92 -20.35 5.38
CA LEU A 141 -4.29 -19.93 6.74
C LEU A 141 -5.01 -20.98 7.60
N PRO A 142 -5.96 -21.79 7.08
CA PRO A 142 -6.65 -22.82 7.85
C PRO A 142 -5.73 -23.89 8.42
N PHE A 143 -4.56 -24.07 7.79
CA PHE A 143 -3.58 -25.08 8.18
C PHE A 143 -2.50 -24.51 9.11
N ALA A 144 -2.45 -23.19 9.31
CA ALA A 144 -1.49 -22.55 10.21
C ALA A 144 -1.75 -22.96 11.67
N GLY A 145 -0.71 -23.39 12.37
CA GLY A 145 -0.75 -23.75 13.80
C GLY A 145 -1.17 -25.20 14.10
N LEU A 146 -1.43 -26.01 13.08
CA LEU A 146 -1.67 -27.44 13.24
C LEU A 146 -0.33 -28.19 13.18
N ALA A 147 -0.12 -29.09 14.15
CA ALA A 147 1.05 -29.97 14.16
C ALA A 147 1.11 -30.81 12.89
N GLU A 148 2.31 -30.99 12.31
CA GLU A 148 2.49 -31.77 11.08
C GLU A 148 1.99 -33.22 11.20
N GLN A 149 1.91 -33.74 12.43
CA GLN A 149 1.47 -35.10 12.76
C GLN A 149 -0.03 -35.18 13.05
N ALA A 150 -0.77 -34.06 13.02
CA ALA A 150 -2.20 -34.08 13.21
C ALA A 150 -2.87 -34.92 12.10
N PRO A 151 -3.86 -35.77 12.39
CA PRO A 151 -4.51 -36.62 11.38
C PRO A 151 -5.22 -35.81 10.28
N VAL A 152 -5.48 -34.53 10.51
CA VAL A 152 -6.03 -33.56 9.55
C VAL A 152 -4.96 -33.09 8.54
N PHE A 153 -3.68 -33.19 8.88
CA PHE A 153 -2.51 -32.87 8.05
C PHE A 153 -2.10 -34.04 7.14
N GLY A 154 -3.07 -34.62 6.44
CA GLY A 154 -2.82 -35.64 5.41
C GLY A 154 -2.23 -35.06 4.12
N THR A 155 -2.00 -35.93 3.13
CA THR A 155 -1.45 -35.56 1.79
C THR A 155 -2.24 -34.42 1.13
N THR A 156 -3.55 -34.36 1.32
CA THR A 156 -4.44 -33.32 0.79
C THR A 156 -4.19 -31.94 1.42
N ALA A 157 -3.84 -31.88 2.71
CA ALA A 157 -3.52 -30.61 3.37
C ALA A 157 -2.19 -30.05 2.83
N ARG A 158 -1.19 -30.92 2.66
CA ARG A 158 0.11 -30.54 2.07
C ARG A 158 -0.03 -30.03 0.64
N THR A 159 -0.84 -30.68 -0.19
CA THR A 159 -1.10 -30.18 -1.56
C THR A 159 -1.82 -28.83 -1.56
N LEU A 160 -2.80 -28.63 -0.68
CA LEU A 160 -3.49 -27.33 -0.54
C LEU A 160 -2.55 -26.21 -0.08
N VAL A 161 -1.66 -26.48 0.88
CA VAL A 161 -0.65 -25.50 1.34
C VAL A 161 0.34 -25.18 0.22
N LEU A 162 0.79 -26.18 -0.54
CA LEU A 162 1.69 -25.94 -1.69
C LEU A 162 1.01 -25.15 -2.80
N VAL A 163 -0.24 -25.47 -3.14
CA VAL A 163 -1.04 -24.68 -4.10
C VAL A 163 -1.21 -23.25 -3.56
N GLY A 164 -1.53 -23.10 -2.27
CA GLY A 164 -1.61 -21.80 -1.61
C GLY A 164 -0.31 -20.99 -1.72
N ALA A 165 0.83 -21.61 -1.41
CA ALA A 165 2.15 -21.00 -1.52
C ALA A 165 2.49 -20.61 -2.98
N THR A 166 2.09 -21.42 -3.96
CA THR A 166 2.27 -21.10 -5.39
C THR A 166 1.41 -19.91 -5.82
N CYS A 167 0.14 -19.87 -5.40
CA CYS A 167 -0.75 -18.74 -5.66
C CYS A 167 -0.24 -17.46 -4.98
N TYR A 168 0.25 -17.57 -3.75
CA TYR A 168 0.85 -16.45 -3.02
C TYR A 168 2.10 -15.91 -3.74
N THR A 169 2.99 -16.82 -4.16
CA THR A 169 4.18 -16.49 -4.97
C THR A 169 3.78 -15.77 -6.26
N ALA A 170 2.82 -16.32 -7.00
CA ALA A 170 2.34 -15.73 -8.25
C ALA A 170 1.74 -14.34 -8.01
N GLY A 171 1.00 -14.15 -6.91
CA GLY A 171 0.39 -12.88 -6.56
C GLY A 171 1.42 -11.77 -6.28
N TRP A 172 2.46 -12.08 -5.49
CA TRP A 172 3.58 -11.15 -5.27
C TRP A 172 4.38 -10.88 -6.54
N PHE A 173 4.63 -11.92 -7.35
CA PHE A 173 5.34 -11.78 -8.62
C PHE A 173 4.59 -10.87 -9.61
N LEU A 174 3.29 -11.11 -9.80
CA LEU A 174 2.43 -10.29 -10.65
C LEU A 174 2.35 -8.84 -10.16
N THR A 175 2.35 -8.64 -8.84
CA THR A 175 2.41 -7.29 -8.26
C THR A 175 3.73 -6.60 -8.57
N GLY A 176 4.87 -7.28 -8.37
CA GLY A 176 6.19 -6.78 -8.75
C GLY A 176 6.29 -6.45 -10.24
N TRP A 177 5.74 -7.31 -11.10
CA TRP A 177 5.62 -7.06 -12.54
C TRP A 177 4.77 -5.84 -12.86
N ALA A 178 3.62 -5.68 -12.18
CA ALA A 178 2.74 -4.53 -12.35
C ALA A 178 3.44 -3.22 -11.94
N VAL A 179 4.25 -3.25 -10.87
CA VAL A 179 5.10 -2.13 -10.42
C VAL A 179 6.15 -1.80 -11.48
N ALA A 180 6.89 -2.79 -11.97
CA ALA A 180 7.93 -2.59 -13.00
C ALA A 180 7.38 -2.00 -14.31
N ARG A 181 6.17 -2.41 -14.73
CA ARG A 181 5.49 -1.93 -15.95
C ARG A 181 4.71 -0.63 -15.77
N SER A 182 4.52 -0.15 -14.54
CA SER A 182 3.64 0.99 -14.25
C SER A 182 4.15 2.32 -14.81
N GLY A 183 5.48 2.48 -14.94
CA GLY A 183 6.13 3.76 -15.24
C GLY A 183 6.06 4.79 -14.10
N MET A 184 5.34 4.49 -13.00
CA MET A 184 5.27 5.34 -11.80
C MET A 184 6.43 5.08 -10.84
N PHE A 185 6.91 3.83 -10.78
CA PHE A 185 7.95 3.38 -9.86
C PHE A 185 9.21 2.93 -10.59
N SER A 186 10.26 2.58 -9.84
CA SER A 186 11.49 2.04 -10.44
C SER A 186 11.24 0.68 -11.06
N LEU A 187 11.85 0.43 -12.21
CA LEU A 187 11.94 -0.93 -12.72
C LEU A 187 12.70 -1.82 -11.73
N GLY A 188 13.72 -1.28 -11.06
CA GLY A 188 14.47 -1.97 -10.01
C GLY A 188 13.59 -2.45 -8.85
N ASP A 189 12.74 -1.60 -8.28
CA ASP A 189 11.86 -1.95 -7.15
C ASP A 189 10.90 -3.09 -7.52
N GLY A 190 10.33 -3.04 -8.74
CA GLY A 190 9.48 -4.11 -9.26
C GLY A 190 10.25 -5.42 -9.47
N THR A 191 11.49 -5.36 -9.99
CA THR A 191 12.36 -6.53 -10.14
C THR A 191 12.74 -7.14 -8.79
N MET A 192 13.04 -6.31 -7.78
CA MET A 192 13.32 -6.81 -6.43
C MET A 192 12.10 -7.53 -5.84
N MET A 193 10.88 -7.04 -6.07
CA MET A 193 9.66 -7.77 -5.69
C MET A 193 9.47 -9.08 -6.44
N MET A 194 9.78 -9.12 -7.73
CA MET A 194 9.70 -10.35 -8.52
C MET A 194 10.68 -11.42 -8.03
N ILE A 195 11.88 -11.01 -7.58
CA ILE A 195 12.86 -11.90 -6.96
C ILE A 195 12.42 -12.32 -5.55
N ALA A 196 11.84 -11.39 -4.77
CA ALA A 196 11.36 -11.68 -3.43
C ALA A 196 10.20 -12.67 -3.41
N ALA A 197 9.33 -12.64 -4.43
CA ALA A 197 8.12 -13.45 -4.49
C ALA A 197 8.38 -14.97 -4.31
N PRO A 198 9.27 -15.62 -5.08
CA PRO A 198 9.59 -17.04 -4.86
C PRO A 198 10.29 -17.29 -3.53
N LEU A 199 11.05 -16.33 -3.00
CA LEU A 199 11.73 -16.47 -1.72
C LEU A 199 10.75 -16.43 -0.53
N LEU A 200 9.70 -15.61 -0.63
CA LEU A 200 8.66 -15.48 0.41
C LEU A 200 7.58 -16.57 0.34
N GLY A 201 7.26 -17.04 -0.87
CA GLY A 201 6.23 -18.05 -1.05
C GLY A 201 6.80 -19.46 -1.02
N ILE A 202 6.96 -20.09 -2.19
CA ILE A 202 7.39 -21.50 -2.28
C ILE A 202 8.76 -21.74 -1.63
N GLY A 203 9.76 -20.89 -1.92
CA GLY A 203 11.10 -21.05 -1.37
C GLY A 203 11.11 -20.93 0.14
N GLY A 204 10.34 -19.99 0.68
CA GLY A 204 10.17 -19.80 2.11
C GLY A 204 9.40 -20.93 2.78
N ALA A 205 8.42 -21.52 2.09
CA ALA A 205 7.68 -22.68 2.60
C ALA A 205 8.51 -23.98 2.60
N LEU A 206 9.62 -24.04 1.86
CA LEU A 206 10.51 -25.19 1.80
C LEU A 206 11.76 -25.01 2.68
N VAL A 207 12.25 -23.78 2.81
CA VAL A 207 13.48 -23.46 3.53
C VAL A 207 13.27 -22.16 4.31
N GLY A 208 13.14 -22.26 5.63
CA GLY A 208 12.88 -21.09 6.51
C GLY A 208 13.87 -19.94 6.30
N SER A 209 15.17 -20.25 6.17
CA SER A 209 16.21 -19.24 5.98
C SER A 209 16.04 -18.40 4.69
N VAL A 210 15.37 -18.94 3.67
CA VAL A 210 15.09 -18.22 2.41
C VAL A 210 14.09 -17.07 2.63
N GLN A 211 13.23 -17.16 3.64
CA GLN A 211 12.27 -16.12 4.00
C GLN A 211 12.96 -14.81 4.41
N THR A 212 14.09 -14.89 5.11
CA THR A 212 14.85 -13.69 5.53
C THR A 212 15.40 -12.91 4.33
N PHE A 213 15.94 -13.61 3.33
CA PHE A 213 16.37 -12.98 2.07
C PHE A 213 15.21 -12.35 1.33
N GLY A 214 14.07 -13.06 1.23
CA GLY A 214 12.85 -12.53 0.65
C GLY A 214 12.38 -11.25 1.33
N ALA A 215 12.41 -11.21 2.67
CA ALA A 215 12.06 -10.04 3.46
C ALA A 215 12.99 -8.85 3.16
N ILE A 216 14.30 -9.07 3.07
CA ILE A 216 15.27 -8.01 2.73
C ILE A 216 14.96 -7.40 1.35
N PHE A 217 14.68 -8.22 0.34
CA PHE A 217 14.33 -7.71 -0.99
C PHE A 217 13.03 -6.89 -0.97
N VAL A 218 12.02 -7.31 -0.20
CA VAL A 218 10.79 -6.52 -0.03
C VAL A 218 11.05 -5.24 0.76
N LEU A 219 11.94 -5.26 1.74
CA LEU A 219 12.33 -4.05 2.50
C LEU A 219 12.95 -3.02 1.57
N VAL A 220 13.95 -3.43 0.78
CA VAL A 220 14.65 -2.56 -0.17
C VAL A 220 13.67 -2.00 -1.22
N ALA A 221 12.84 -2.86 -1.82
CA ALA A 221 11.81 -2.44 -2.75
C ALA A 221 10.80 -1.49 -2.11
N GLY A 222 10.34 -1.81 -0.88
CA GLY A 222 9.38 -1.04 -0.11
C GLY A 222 9.88 0.35 0.24
N ILE A 223 11.15 0.49 0.62
CA ILE A 223 11.79 1.80 0.88
C ILE A 223 11.84 2.63 -0.40
N GLY A 224 12.22 2.03 -1.54
CA GLY A 224 12.26 2.71 -2.84
C GLY A 224 10.88 3.23 -3.28
N ILE A 225 9.86 2.38 -3.17
CA ILE A 225 8.47 2.73 -3.50
C ILE A 225 7.94 3.79 -2.52
N GLY A 226 8.20 3.62 -1.21
CA GLY A 226 7.81 4.56 -0.15
C GLY A 226 8.37 5.94 -0.39
N TYR A 227 9.67 6.04 -0.63
CA TYR A 227 10.36 7.29 -0.89
C TYR A 227 9.81 8.02 -2.13
N ARG A 228 9.60 7.30 -3.24
CA ARG A 228 9.00 7.91 -4.45
C ARG A 228 7.56 8.32 -4.25
N SER A 229 6.77 7.52 -3.52
CA SER A 229 5.38 7.85 -3.22
C SER A 229 5.24 9.10 -2.34
N GLY A 230 6.20 9.31 -1.42
CA GLY A 230 6.28 10.49 -0.54
C GLY A 230 6.62 11.79 -1.27
N ARG A 231 7.47 11.73 -2.31
CA ARG A 231 7.76 12.90 -3.17
C ARG A 231 6.55 13.38 -3.99
N LEU A 232 5.48 12.59 -4.05
CA LEU A 232 4.22 12.98 -4.71
C LEU A 232 3.27 13.76 -3.80
N VAL A 233 3.71 14.14 -2.59
CA VAL A 233 2.97 14.97 -1.63
C VAL A 233 3.68 16.32 -1.46
N PRO A 234 3.06 17.45 -1.86
CA PRO A 234 3.50 18.77 -1.42
C PRO A 234 3.48 18.85 0.11
N ALA A 235 4.61 19.19 0.73
CA ALA A 235 4.81 19.17 2.19
C ALA A 235 3.78 20.02 2.98
N ALA A 236 3.14 21.00 2.33
CA ALA A 236 2.07 21.81 2.90
C ALA A 236 0.82 20.97 3.26
N ILE A 237 0.43 20.02 2.40
CA ILE A 237 -0.79 19.21 2.58
C ILE A 237 -0.62 18.21 3.74
N ALA A 238 0.59 17.71 3.96
CA ALA A 238 0.89 16.82 5.08
C ALA A 238 0.83 17.55 6.43
N ARG A 239 1.24 18.83 6.47
CA ARG A 239 1.10 19.68 7.67
C ARG A 239 -0.36 20.00 7.95
N ASP A 240 -1.12 20.43 6.95
CA ASP A 240 -2.53 20.80 7.15
C ASP A 240 -3.40 19.61 7.58
N ALA A 241 -3.11 18.42 7.06
CA ALA A 241 -3.73 17.17 7.50
C ALA A 241 -3.46 16.85 8.98
N ALA A 242 -2.21 17.00 9.42
CA ALA A 242 -1.83 16.76 10.81
C ALA A 242 -2.47 17.79 11.75
N SER A 243 -2.50 19.07 11.32
CA SER A 243 -3.19 20.15 12.03
C SER A 243 -4.69 19.90 12.16
N ALA A 244 -5.34 19.42 11.09
CA ALA A 244 -6.77 19.11 11.08
C ALA A 244 -7.14 17.92 11.98
N SER A 245 -6.28 16.89 12.04
CA SER A 245 -6.47 15.74 12.94
C SER A 245 -6.26 16.07 14.43
N VAL A 246 -5.43 17.07 14.74
CA VAL A 246 -5.26 17.57 16.11
C VAL A 246 -6.45 18.45 16.52
N ALA A 247 -6.95 19.27 15.61
CA ALA A 247 -8.10 20.14 15.87
C ALA A 247 -9.40 19.37 16.14
N THR A 248 -9.56 18.16 15.58
CA THR A 248 -10.75 17.31 15.83
C THR A 248 -10.74 16.62 17.20
N ALA A 249 -9.59 16.50 17.86
CA ALA A 249 -9.48 15.92 19.20
C ALA A 249 -9.90 16.91 20.31
N THR A 250 -10.00 18.20 20.01
CA THR A 250 -10.49 19.26 20.91
C THR A 250 -11.81 19.81 20.40
N GLY A 251 -12.88 19.03 20.52
CA GLY A 251 -14.24 19.54 20.35
C GLY A 251 -14.62 20.52 21.47
N PRO A 252 -15.34 21.63 21.19
CA PRO A 252 -15.69 22.65 22.19
C PRO A 252 -16.67 22.09 23.23
N GLY A 253 -16.49 22.53 24.47
CA GLY A 253 -17.14 22.02 25.66
C GLY A 253 -18.67 22.02 25.65
N LEU A 254 -19.21 21.02 26.34
CA LEU A 254 -20.54 21.03 26.96
C LEU A 254 -20.64 22.22 27.93
N GLY A 255 -21.28 23.30 27.49
CA GLY A 255 -21.86 24.36 28.34
C GLY A 255 -23.38 24.20 28.40
N PRO A 256 -24.04 24.49 29.53
CA PRO A 256 -25.29 23.85 29.91
C PRO A 256 -26.51 24.40 29.14
N ALA A 257 -27.39 23.47 28.77
CA ALA A 257 -28.70 23.71 28.22
C ALA A 257 -29.57 24.54 29.19
N GLY A 258 -30.36 25.44 28.62
CA GLY A 258 -31.16 26.44 29.33
C GLY A 258 -32.26 25.89 30.24
N GLY A 259 -32.56 26.67 31.27
CA GLY A 259 -33.77 26.57 32.09
C GLY A 259 -34.84 27.61 31.67
N PRO A 260 -36.12 27.40 32.03
CA PRO A 260 -37.26 28.02 31.36
C PRO A 260 -37.83 29.29 32.06
N ALA A 261 -38.44 30.13 31.22
CA ALA A 261 -39.59 31.03 31.42
C ALA A 261 -39.88 31.72 32.78
N SER A 262 -39.79 33.05 32.79
CA SER A 262 -40.68 34.03 33.47
C SER A 262 -40.25 35.43 32.98
N GLY A 263 -41.05 36.45 32.71
CA GLY A 263 -42.47 36.73 32.71
C GLY A 263 -42.65 38.22 32.29
N THR A 264 -43.88 38.58 31.91
CA THR A 264 -44.52 39.91 32.07
C THR A 264 -43.94 41.18 31.41
N GLY A 265 -44.79 41.85 30.60
CA GLY A 265 -44.69 43.29 30.27
C GLY A 265 -45.02 43.57 28.79
N SER A 266 -46.28 43.63 28.37
CA SER A 266 -47.19 44.80 28.45
C SER A 266 -46.71 46.05 27.69
N ALA A 267 -47.43 46.34 26.60
CA ALA A 267 -47.89 47.64 26.12
C ALA A 267 -46.89 48.68 25.53
N GLY A 268 -47.23 49.16 24.34
CA GLY A 268 -46.71 50.44 23.80
C GLY A 268 -46.74 50.48 22.27
N GLY A 269 -47.84 50.96 21.70
CA GLY A 269 -48.05 51.09 20.26
C GLY A 269 -47.24 52.19 19.56
N PRO A 270 -47.49 52.40 18.25
CA PRO A 270 -46.67 53.23 17.35
C PRO A 270 -47.15 54.68 17.30
N LEU A 271 -46.25 55.61 16.91
CA LEU A 271 -46.51 56.93 16.28
C LEU A 271 -45.14 57.44 15.79
N ALA A 272 -44.83 57.36 14.49
CA ALA A 272 -45.12 58.33 13.42
C ALA A 272 -44.04 59.43 13.25
N ALA A 273 -43.41 59.37 12.07
CA ALA A 273 -42.87 60.43 11.21
C ALA A 273 -42.16 61.68 11.78
N GLY A 274 -40.97 61.94 11.22
CA GLY A 274 -40.22 63.19 11.27
C GLY A 274 -38.85 62.99 10.65
#